data_AF-A0A7C6UXI3-F1
#
_entry.id   AF-A0A7C6UXI3-F1
#
_cell.length_a   1.000
_cell.length_b   1.000
_cell.length_c   1.000
_cell.angle_alpha   90.00
_cell.angle_beta   90.00
_cell.angle_gamma   90.00
#
_symmetry.space_group_name_H-M   'P 1'
#
loop_
_entity.id
_entity.type
_entity.pdbx_description
1 polymer ?
#
loop_
_entity_poly.entity_id
_entity_poly.type
_entity_poly.pdbx_seq_one_letter_code
_entity_poly.pdbx_strand_id
1 'polypeptide(L)'
;MDKYSVMENVANSLLAASKIRKMYTPVSGDLLQAERGQSVSIQSRPQPDQIMEVIAHYSPEKYKSSLSNTVRICADYTNSYRNLKRNFTLAKNRGISSDTIASTIAAMRPILDNKSKVLVSKVLKIYEILKS
;
A
#
# COMPACT_ATOMS: atom_id res chain seq x y z
N MET A 1 -7.29 -30.53 18.25
CA MET A 1 -7.07 -29.07 18.23
C MET A 1 -7.10 -28.59 19.67
N ASP A 2 -6.12 -27.80 20.07
CA ASP A 2 -6.02 -27.29 21.45
C ASP A 2 -7.07 -26.20 21.70
N LYS A 3 -7.84 -26.32 22.79
CA LYS A 3 -8.89 -25.38 23.20
C LYS A 3 -8.32 -23.96 23.40
N TYR A 4 -7.08 -23.86 23.86
CA TYR A 4 -6.39 -22.58 24.04
C TYR A 4 -6.16 -21.86 22.71
N SER A 5 -5.74 -22.59 21.67
CA SER A 5 -5.52 -22.04 20.33
C SER A 5 -6.82 -21.53 19.68
N VAL A 6 -7.95 -22.20 19.92
CA VAL A 6 -9.26 -21.74 19.42
C VAL A 6 -9.64 -20.42 20.08
N MET A 7 -9.47 -20.31 21.40
CA MET A 7 -9.80 -19.10 22.15
C MET A 7 -8.92 -17.91 21.76
N GLU A 8 -7.61 -18.15 21.54
CA GLU A 8 -6.67 -17.15 21.04
C GLU A 8 -7.07 -16.64 19.64
N ASN A 9 -7.42 -17.54 18.72
CA ASN A 9 -7.86 -17.15 17.38
C ASN A 9 -9.15 -16.31 17.39
N VAL A 10 -10.08 -16.62 18.29
CA VAL A 10 -11.29 -15.81 18.49
C VAL A 10 -10.95 -14.43 19.05
N ALA A 11 -10.09 -14.36 20.06
CA ALA A 11 -9.63 -13.09 20.62
C ALA A 11 -8.94 -12.21 19.57
N ASN A 12 -8.05 -12.79 18.78
CA ASN A 12 -7.38 -12.10 17.66
C ASN A 12 -8.37 -11.60 16.61
N SER A 13 -9.39 -12.39 16.27
CA SER A 13 -10.44 -11.98 15.34
C SER A 13 -11.25 -10.78 15.85
N LEU A 14 -11.58 -10.76 17.15
CA LEU A 14 -12.27 -9.64 17.79
C LEU A 14 -11.39 -8.38 17.83
N LEU A 15 -10.09 -8.54 18.10
CA LEU A 15 -9.12 -7.43 18.04
C LEU A 15 -8.99 -6.86 16.64
N ALA A 16 -8.92 -7.71 15.61
CA ALA A 16 -8.90 -7.30 14.22
C ALA A 16 -10.15 -6.51 13.84
N ALA A 17 -11.34 -7.04 14.16
CA ALA A 17 -12.62 -6.38 13.90
C ALA A 17 -12.72 -5.02 14.61
N SER A 18 -12.26 -4.94 15.86
CA SER A 18 -12.20 -3.68 16.62
C SER A 18 -11.27 -2.66 15.95
N LYS A 19 -10.08 -3.08 15.50
CA LYS A 19 -9.13 -2.22 14.82
C LYS A 19 -9.68 -1.73 13.47
N ILE A 20 -10.29 -2.60 12.68
CA ILE A 20 -10.95 -2.23 11.42
C ILE A 20 -12.09 -1.23 11.69
N ARG A 21 -12.94 -1.48 12.69
CA ARG A 21 -14.02 -0.55 13.07
C ARG A 21 -13.47 0.84 13.43
N LYS A 22 -12.35 0.91 14.16
CA LYS A 22 -11.68 2.19 14.49
C LYS A 22 -11.16 2.91 13.24
N MET A 23 -10.76 2.18 12.19
CA MET A 23 -10.35 2.80 10.92
C MET A 23 -11.53 3.45 10.17
N TYR A 24 -12.76 2.95 10.35
CA TYR A 24 -13.96 3.53 9.77
C TYR A 24 -14.62 4.60 10.63
N THR A 25 -14.34 4.60 11.94
CA THR A 25 -14.93 5.57 12.87
C THR A 25 -14.01 6.78 12.90
N PRO A 26 -14.42 7.96 12.40
CA PRO A 26 -13.62 9.16 12.55
C PRO A 26 -13.40 9.39 14.04
N VAL A 27 -12.14 9.57 14.44
CA VAL A 27 -11.78 9.88 15.82
C VAL A 27 -12.55 11.15 16.18
N SER A 28 -13.51 11.02 17.10
CA SER A 28 -14.44 12.09 17.49
C SER A 28 -13.78 13.29 18.20
N GLY A 29 -12.45 13.41 18.13
CA GLY A 29 -11.69 14.59 18.55
C GLY A 29 -11.77 15.75 17.57
N ASP A 30 -12.29 15.55 16.35
CA ASP A 30 -12.49 16.63 15.37
C ASP A 30 -13.79 17.44 15.57
N LEU A 31 -14.72 16.93 16.38
CA LEU A 31 -15.96 17.66 16.70
C LEU A 31 -15.71 18.92 17.55
N LEU A 32 -14.56 19.00 18.25
CA LEU A 32 -14.14 20.21 18.97
C LEU A 32 -13.36 21.20 18.09
N GLN A 33 -12.95 20.82 16.88
CA GLN A 33 -12.24 21.71 15.95
C GLN A 33 -13.17 22.35 14.90
N ALA A 34 -14.37 21.79 14.69
CA ALA A 34 -15.38 22.36 13.80
C ALA A 34 -15.88 23.75 14.24
N GLU A 35 -15.77 24.12 15.52
CA GLU A 35 -16.10 25.48 16.00
C GLU A 35 -15.04 26.53 15.64
N ARG A 36 -13.85 26.14 15.16
CA ARG A 36 -12.74 27.07 14.81
C ARG A 36 -12.53 27.27 13.32
N GLY A 37 -13.52 26.94 12.47
CA GLY A 37 -13.51 27.30 11.05
C GLY A 37 -12.41 26.63 10.22
N GLN A 38 -11.75 25.59 10.72
CA GLN A 38 -10.80 24.80 9.94
C GLN A 38 -11.55 23.71 9.16
N SER A 39 -11.22 23.63 7.87
CA SER A 39 -11.71 22.61 6.93
C SER A 39 -11.57 21.22 7.56
N VAL A 40 -12.70 20.60 7.87
CA VAL A 40 -12.77 19.19 8.24
C VAL A 40 -12.25 18.41 7.03
N SER A 41 -11.03 17.87 7.14
CA SER A 41 -10.52 16.99 6.11
C SER A 41 -11.48 15.81 6.00
N ILE A 42 -11.99 15.54 4.79
CA ILE A 42 -12.79 14.34 4.53
C ILE A 42 -11.87 13.16 4.80
N GLN A 43 -11.96 12.60 6.02
CA GLN A 43 -11.10 11.53 6.46
C GLN A 43 -11.27 10.36 5.49
N SER A 44 -10.16 10.01 4.84
CA SER A 44 -10.13 9.03 3.76
C SER A 44 -10.58 7.69 4.30
N ARG A 45 -11.62 7.09 3.68
CA ARG A 45 -12.03 5.71 3.98
C ARG A 45 -10.78 4.81 3.96
N PRO A 46 -10.65 3.87 4.93
CA PRO A 46 -9.50 2.98 4.95
C PRO A 46 -9.39 2.25 3.62
N GLN A 47 -8.19 2.25 3.06
CA GLN A 47 -7.95 1.57 1.80
C GLN A 47 -7.99 0.04 2.04
N PRO A 48 -8.42 -0.76 1.05
CA PRO A 48 -8.54 -2.22 1.21
C PRO A 48 -7.24 -2.92 1.65
N ASP A 49 -6.07 -2.41 1.26
CA ASP A 49 -4.75 -2.89 1.68
C ASP A 49 -4.53 -2.74 3.19
N GLN A 50 -4.93 -1.61 3.79
CA GLN A 50 -4.84 -1.38 5.24
C GLN A 50 -5.70 -2.37 6.03
N ILE A 51 -6.87 -2.71 5.52
CA ILE A 51 -7.76 -3.71 6.12
C ILE A 51 -7.13 -5.10 6.05
N MET A 52 -6.60 -5.46 4.88
CA MET A 52 -5.94 -6.75 4.67
C MET A 52 -4.69 -6.91 5.53
N GLU A 53 -3.94 -5.82 5.78
CA GLU A 53 -2.80 -5.82 6.70
C GLU A 53 -3.22 -6.13 8.15
N VAL A 54 -4.34 -5.56 8.61
CA VAL A 54 -4.90 -5.90 9.94
C VAL A 54 -5.30 -7.37 10.00
N ILE A 55 -5.98 -7.89 8.98
CA ILE A 55 -6.38 -9.30 8.94
C ILE A 55 -5.14 -10.20 8.95
N ALA A 56 -4.10 -9.87 8.18
CA ALA A 56 -2.85 -10.62 8.16
C ALA A 56 -2.18 -10.66 9.54
N HIS A 57 -2.10 -9.51 10.22
CA HIS A 57 -1.45 -9.38 11.52
C HIS A 57 -2.08 -10.24 12.62
N TYR A 58 -3.41 -10.34 12.64
CA TYR A 58 -4.17 -11.10 13.62
C TYR A 58 -4.57 -12.50 13.15
N SER A 59 -4.11 -12.95 11.98
CA SER A 59 -4.42 -14.28 11.48
C SER A 59 -3.68 -15.37 12.28
N PRO A 60 -4.20 -16.61 12.30
CA PRO A 60 -3.53 -17.72 12.98
C PRO A 60 -2.12 -17.94 12.44
N GLU A 61 -1.19 -18.38 13.30
CA GLU A 61 0.24 -18.47 12.97
C GLU A 61 0.52 -19.31 11.71
N LYS A 62 -0.28 -20.36 11.48
CA LYS A 62 -0.23 -21.20 10.27
C LYS A 62 -0.39 -20.40 8.96
N TYR A 63 -1.18 -19.33 8.98
CA TYR A 63 -1.51 -18.53 7.80
C TYR A 63 -0.82 -17.17 7.78
N LYS A 64 -0.35 -16.68 8.94
CA LYS A 64 0.21 -15.34 9.14
C LYS A 64 1.30 -14.99 8.14
N SER A 65 2.34 -15.82 8.02
CA SER A 65 3.43 -15.55 7.07
C SER A 65 2.97 -15.51 5.62
N SER A 66 2.09 -16.44 5.22
CA SER A 66 1.59 -16.52 3.83
C SER A 66 0.71 -15.32 3.50
N LEU A 67 -0.19 -14.97 4.42
CA LEU A 67 -1.11 -13.86 4.25
C LEU A 67 -0.37 -12.52 4.26
N SER A 68 0.57 -12.30 5.18
CA SER A 68 1.41 -11.09 5.20
C SER A 68 2.22 -10.94 3.91
N ASN A 69 2.81 -12.03 3.39
CA ASN A 69 3.53 -11.96 2.11
C ASN A 69 2.60 -11.64 0.94
N THR A 70 1.41 -12.24 0.91
CA THR A 70 0.41 -11.98 -0.13
C THR A 70 -0.08 -10.52 -0.10
N VAL A 71 -0.36 -9.99 1.09
CA VAL A 71 -0.77 -8.58 1.26
C VAL A 71 0.32 -7.63 0.78
N ARG A 72 1.59 -7.91 1.11
CA ARG A 72 2.73 -7.12 0.63
C ARG A 72 2.83 -7.15 -0.90
N ILE A 73 2.71 -8.31 -1.53
CA ILE A 73 2.73 -8.45 -2.99
C ILE A 73 1.58 -7.64 -3.61
N CYS A 74 0.35 -7.79 -3.09
CA CYS A 74 -0.80 -7.02 -3.57
C CYS A 74 -0.60 -5.50 -3.44
N ALA A 75 0.03 -5.05 -2.35
CA ALA A 75 0.38 -3.64 -2.16
C ALA A 75 1.42 -3.17 -3.19
N ASP A 76 2.48 -3.96 -3.44
CA ASP A 76 3.49 -3.66 -4.46
C ASP A 76 2.86 -3.54 -5.86
N TYR A 77 1.96 -4.46 -6.23
CA TYR A 77 1.22 -4.39 -7.51
C TYR A 77 0.30 -3.17 -7.59
N THR A 78 -0.47 -2.91 -6.54
CA THR A 78 -1.42 -1.79 -6.51
C THR A 78 -0.69 -0.45 -6.63
N ASN A 79 0.42 -0.29 -5.91
CA ASN A 79 1.23 0.92 -5.93
C ASN A 79 1.96 1.08 -7.28
N SER A 80 2.52 0.00 -7.83
CA SER A 80 3.14 0.01 -9.16
C SER A 80 2.13 0.41 -10.22
N TYR A 81 0.91 -0.15 -10.19
CA TYR A 81 -0.16 0.21 -11.11
C TYR A 81 -0.59 1.68 -10.99
N ARG A 82 -0.79 2.18 -9.76
CA ARG A 82 -1.13 3.60 -9.52
C ARG A 82 -0.06 4.54 -10.08
N ASN A 83 1.21 4.21 -9.86
CA ASN A 83 2.34 4.99 -10.37
C ASN A 83 2.43 4.94 -11.90
N LEU A 84 2.24 3.77 -12.50
CA LEU A 84 2.18 3.62 -13.96
C LEU A 84 1.04 4.44 -14.57
N LYS A 85 -0.17 4.37 -13.99
CA LYS A 85 -1.33 5.15 -14.45
C LYS A 85 -1.07 6.66 -14.35
N ARG A 86 -0.44 7.09 -13.25
CA ARG A 86 -0.03 8.49 -13.06
C ARG A 86 0.96 8.92 -14.14
N ASN A 87 2.00 8.12 -14.40
CA ASN A 87 3.00 8.42 -15.42
C ASN A 87 2.41 8.43 -16.83
N PHE A 88 1.48 7.52 -17.15
CA PHE A 88 0.76 7.53 -18.41
C PHE A 88 -0.08 8.80 -18.59
N THR A 89 -0.74 9.25 -17.53
CA THR A 89 -1.51 10.49 -17.54
C THR A 89 -0.60 11.71 -17.73
N LEU A 90 0.57 11.73 -17.09
CA LEU A 90 1.57 12.77 -17.29
C LEU A 90 2.11 12.77 -18.73
N ALA A 91 2.43 11.59 -19.27
CA ALA A 91 2.88 11.43 -20.65
C ALA A 91 1.83 11.93 -21.66
N LYS A 92 0.55 11.62 -21.43
CA LYS A 92 -0.55 12.09 -22.26
C LYS A 92 -0.69 13.62 -22.25
N ASN A 93 -0.53 14.24 -21.08
CA ASN A 93 -0.77 15.68 -20.90
C ASN A 93 0.43 16.56 -21.25
N ARG A 94 1.66 16.07 -21.04
CA ARG A 94 2.91 16.85 -21.17
C ARG A 94 3.86 16.33 -22.25
N GLY A 95 3.47 15.26 -22.95
CA GLY A 95 4.34 14.55 -23.89
C GLY A 95 5.28 13.56 -23.19
N ILE A 96 5.90 12.69 -23.99
CA ILE A 96 6.85 11.70 -23.51
C ILE A 96 8.23 12.36 -23.41
N SER A 97 8.74 12.49 -22.18
CA SER A 97 10.12 12.92 -21.90
C SER A 97 10.97 11.76 -21.37
N SER A 98 12.29 11.90 -21.42
CA SER A 98 13.22 10.92 -20.85
C SER A 98 12.99 10.72 -19.35
N ASP A 99 12.64 11.78 -18.62
CA ASP A 99 12.20 11.73 -17.21
C ASP A 99 10.94 10.88 -17.01
N THR A 100 9.98 10.99 -17.93
CA THR A 100 8.72 10.24 -17.86
C THR A 100 8.96 8.75 -18.12
N ILE A 101 9.86 8.42 -19.05
CA ILE A 101 10.29 7.04 -19.32
C ILE A 101 11.01 6.46 -18.11
N ALA A 102 12.00 7.18 -17.55
CA ALA A 102 12.74 6.74 -16.37
C ALA A 102 11.80 6.50 -15.17
N SER A 103 10.87 7.43 -14.91
CA SER A 103 9.87 7.29 -13.85
C SER A 103 8.93 6.10 -14.06
N THR A 104 8.57 5.81 -15.31
CA THR A 104 7.73 4.65 -15.68
C THR A 104 8.47 3.34 -15.43
N ILE A 105 9.73 3.24 -15.87
CA ILE A 105 10.58 2.07 -15.64
C ILE A 105 10.79 1.83 -14.14
N ALA A 106 11.03 2.90 -13.37
CA ALA A 106 11.17 2.81 -11.92
C ALA A 106 9.89 2.31 -11.23
N ALA A 107 8.71 2.74 -11.70
CA ALA A 107 7.43 2.32 -11.15
C ALA A 107 7.14 0.81 -11.34
N MET A 108 7.72 0.17 -12.36
CA MET A 108 7.56 -1.27 -12.58
C MET A 108 8.46 -2.11 -11.68
N ARG A 109 9.55 -1.54 -11.15
CA ARG A 109 10.60 -2.29 -10.44
C ARG A 109 10.07 -3.23 -9.34
N PRO A 110 9.10 -2.89 -8.49
CA PRO A 110 8.65 -3.76 -7.40
C PRO A 110 8.09 -5.11 -7.88
N ILE A 111 7.37 -5.10 -9.00
CA ILE A 111 6.63 -6.27 -9.55
C ILE A 111 7.45 -7.14 -10.50
N LEU A 112 8.69 -6.75 -10.78
CA LEU A 112 9.57 -7.49 -11.67
C LEU A 112 10.27 -8.66 -10.96
N ASP A 113 10.65 -9.66 -11.73
CA ASP A 113 11.54 -10.73 -11.29
C ASP A 113 12.97 -10.19 -11.05
N ASN A 114 13.80 -10.98 -10.36
CA ASN A 114 15.13 -10.54 -9.95
C ASN A 114 16.03 -10.14 -11.12
N LYS A 115 15.97 -10.87 -12.25
CA LYS A 115 16.78 -10.56 -13.43
C LYS A 115 16.38 -9.21 -14.02
N SER A 116 15.08 -8.98 -14.18
CA SER A 116 14.56 -7.71 -14.71
C SER A 116 14.78 -6.54 -13.74
N LYS A 117 14.71 -6.76 -12.42
CA LYS A 117 15.05 -5.75 -11.40
C LYS A 117 16.50 -5.26 -11.53
N VAL A 118 17.44 -6.16 -11.77
CA VAL A 118 18.85 -5.81 -12.00
C VAL A 118 19.00 -5.00 -13.27
N LEU A 119 18.35 -5.41 -14.36
CA LEU A 119 18.39 -4.68 -15.63
C LEU A 119 17.81 -3.26 -15.48
N VAL A 120 16.65 -3.13 -14.86
CA VAL A 120 16.03 -1.83 -14.56
C VAL A 120 16.96 -0.94 -13.75
N SER A 121 17.62 -1.49 -12.73
CA SER A 121 18.56 -0.74 -11.90
C SER A 121 19.75 -0.21 -12.70
N LYS A 122 20.26 -1.00 -13.66
CA LYS A 122 21.33 -0.56 -14.57
C LYS A 122 20.86 0.55 -15.52
N VAL A 123 19.68 0.39 -16.13
CA VAL A 123 19.11 1.41 -17.04
C VAL A 123 18.89 2.73 -16.32
N LEU A 124 18.32 2.70 -15.11
CA LEU A 124 18.12 3.92 -14.31
C LEU A 124 19.44 4.59 -13.93
N LYS A 125 20.48 3.82 -13.61
CA LYS A 125 21.80 4.36 -13.30
C LYS A 125 22.49 4.98 -14.52
N ILE A 126 22.36 4.37 -15.71
CA ILE A 126 22.84 4.96 -16.96
C ILE A 126 22.12 6.28 -17.23
N TYR A 127 20.79 6.30 -17.06
CA TYR A 127 20.00 7.51 -17.20
C TYR A 127 20.46 8.64 -16.26
N GLU A 128 20.73 8.32 -15.00
CA GLU A 128 21.25 9.27 -14.01
C GLU A 128 22.61 9.86 -14.42
N ILE A 129 23.51 9.01 -14.95
CA ILE A 129 24.82 9.45 -15.48
C ILE A 129 24.66 10.36 -16.70
N LEU A 130 23.77 10.04 -17.63
CA LEU A 130 23.56 10.83 -18.85
C LEU A 130 22.89 12.18 -18.62
N LYS A 131 22.19 12.33 -17.49
CA LYS A 131 21.53 13.58 -17.09
C LYS A 131 22.43 14.49 -16.25
N SER A 132 23.46 13.92 -15.62
CA SER A 132 24.48 14.64 -14.82
C SER A 132 25.49 15.33 -15.72
#